data_AF-A0A962CGF3-F1
#
_entry.id   AF-A0A962CGF3-F1
#
_cell.length_a   1.000
_cell.length_b   1.000
_cell.length_c   1.000
_cell.angle_alpha   90.00
_cell.angle_beta   90.00
_cell.angle_gamma   90.00
#
_symmetry.space_group_name_H-M   'P 1'
#
loop_
_entity.id
_entity.type
_entity.pdbx_description
1 polymer ?
#
loop_
_entity_poly.entity_id
_entity_poly.type
_entity_poly.pdbx_seq_one_letter_code
_entity_poly.pdbx_strand_id
1 'polypeptide(L)'
;MVSNGKATAHVFLGLAVLVAGPAPLWALEVHKCVGADGRVAFQDRPCAEGETSTLVRLPDDPHAGSMREAEVEEPPAAAAAEPPPPREDPAPPVPSVPAASICVREDGSRYLSENGRGERRAVPLGMLGIPSGTLADAYDGHDGIGVSA
;
A
#
# COMPACT_ATOMS: atom_id res chain seq x y z
N MET A 1 -37.40 -3.64 65.03
CA MET A 1 -36.34 -4.41 64.35
C MET A 1 -36.83 -4.77 62.96
N VAL A 2 -36.32 -4.11 61.92
CA VAL A 2 -36.61 -4.45 60.52
C VAL A 2 -35.26 -4.52 59.81
N SER A 3 -34.88 -5.72 59.41
CA SER A 3 -33.68 -6.00 58.61
C SER A 3 -34.06 -5.88 57.14
N ASN A 4 -33.34 -5.04 56.38
CA ASN A 4 -33.49 -4.90 54.93
C ASN A 4 -32.11 -5.07 54.28
N GLY A 5 -31.79 -6.28 53.83
CA GLY A 5 -30.65 -6.54 52.96
C GLY A 5 -31.06 -6.37 51.50
N LYS A 6 -30.64 -5.27 50.87
CA LYS A 6 -30.85 -5.04 49.43
C LYS A 6 -29.73 -5.70 48.62
N ALA A 7 -30.20 -6.39 47.61
CA ALA A 7 -29.48 -7.17 46.62
C ALA A 7 -28.61 -6.33 45.67
N THR A 8 -27.83 -7.06 44.87
CA THR A 8 -27.39 -6.70 43.50
C THR A 8 -26.44 -5.51 43.36
N ALA A 9 -25.13 -5.76 43.51
CA ALA A 9 -24.09 -4.78 43.15
C ALA A 9 -22.84 -5.43 42.50
N HIS A 10 -22.99 -6.50 41.71
CA HIS A 10 -21.83 -7.14 41.04
C HIS A 10 -22.00 -7.43 39.54
N VAL A 11 -23.04 -6.91 38.88
CA VAL A 11 -23.25 -7.17 37.43
C VAL A 11 -22.62 -6.09 36.53
N PHE A 12 -22.03 -5.04 37.08
CA PHE A 12 -21.53 -3.88 36.30
C PHE A 12 -20.00 -3.78 36.23
N LEU A 13 -19.27 -4.87 35.99
CA LEU A 13 -17.83 -4.79 35.74
C LEU A 13 -17.39 -5.78 34.66
N GLY A 14 -17.74 -5.49 33.39
CA GLY A 14 -17.35 -6.39 32.30
C GLY A 14 -17.63 -5.90 30.89
N LEU A 15 -17.71 -4.59 30.65
CA LEU A 15 -17.73 -4.04 29.30
C LEU A 15 -16.62 -3.01 29.15
N ALA A 16 -15.37 -3.48 29.15
CA ALA A 16 -14.24 -2.69 28.69
C ALA A 16 -14.34 -2.55 27.17
N VAL A 17 -14.95 -1.44 26.75
CA VAL A 17 -15.03 -1.02 25.35
C VAL A 17 -13.62 -0.82 24.81
N LEU A 18 -13.22 -1.65 23.86
CA LEU A 18 -11.98 -1.50 23.10
C LEU A 18 -12.19 -0.42 22.04
N VAL A 19 -12.03 0.85 22.43
CA VAL A 19 -11.97 1.97 21.49
C VAL A 19 -10.59 1.95 20.83
N ALA A 20 -10.48 1.24 19.71
CA ALA A 20 -9.40 1.46 18.76
C ALA A 20 -9.67 2.80 18.05
N GLY A 21 -9.07 3.88 18.54
CA GLY A 21 -9.08 5.16 17.87
C GLY A 21 -8.30 5.07 16.54
N PRO A 22 -8.75 5.71 15.46
CA PRO A 22 -7.95 5.81 14.25
C PRO A 22 -6.68 6.60 14.57
N ALA A 23 -5.52 6.00 14.37
CA ALA A 23 -4.27 6.75 14.40
C ALA A 23 -4.35 7.81 13.28
N PRO A 24 -4.07 9.10 13.58
CA PRO A 24 -4.01 10.11 12.54
C PRO A 24 -2.91 9.73 11.53
N LEU A 25 -3.26 9.63 10.25
CA LEU A 25 -2.29 9.70 9.16
C LEU A 25 -1.60 11.05 9.28
N TRP A 26 -0.35 11.07 9.75
CA TRP A 26 0.44 12.29 9.81
C TRP A 26 1.01 12.59 8.43
N ALA A 27 0.29 13.38 7.65
CA ALA A 27 0.89 14.01 6.48
C ALA A 27 2.08 14.86 6.94
N LEU A 28 3.27 14.59 6.40
CA LEU A 28 4.50 15.28 6.77
C LEU A 28 4.40 16.75 6.31
N GLU A 29 4.31 17.69 7.24
CA GLU A 29 4.32 19.13 6.96
C GLU A 29 5.74 19.68 7.08
N VAL A 30 6.24 20.29 6.01
CA VAL A 30 7.60 20.85 5.92
C VAL A 30 7.51 22.33 5.53
N HIS A 31 8.34 23.17 6.15
CA HIS A 31 8.44 24.58 5.80
C HIS A 31 9.35 24.75 4.58
N LYS A 32 8.82 25.36 3.51
CA LYS A 32 9.60 25.88 2.39
C LYS A 32 9.99 27.32 2.70
N CYS A 33 11.27 27.53 2.98
CA CYS A 33 11.86 28.84 3.26
C CYS A 33 12.48 29.39 1.98
N VAL A 34 12.16 30.65 1.64
CA VAL A 34 12.78 31.38 0.54
C VAL A 34 13.55 32.56 1.11
N GLY A 35 14.88 32.52 0.95
CA GLY A 35 15.80 33.56 1.39
C GLY A 35 15.77 34.80 0.47
N ALA A 36 16.31 35.91 0.94
CA ALA A 36 16.39 37.17 0.19
C ALA A 36 17.28 37.06 -1.08
N ASP A 37 18.20 36.09 -1.10
CA ASP A 37 19.02 35.70 -2.25
C ASP A 37 18.29 34.76 -3.23
N GLY A 38 17.01 34.45 -2.97
CA GLY A 38 16.18 33.56 -3.79
C GLY A 38 16.43 32.07 -3.56
N ARG A 39 17.30 31.71 -2.60
CA ARG A 39 17.58 30.31 -2.28
C ARG A 39 16.40 29.68 -1.55
N VAL A 40 16.10 28.44 -1.92
CA VAL A 40 14.99 27.67 -1.34
C VAL A 40 15.56 26.57 -0.44
N ALA A 41 15.09 26.50 0.80
CA ALA A 41 15.41 25.43 1.74
C ALA A 41 14.13 24.81 2.30
N PHE A 42 14.14 23.51 2.53
CA PHE A 42 13.03 22.78 3.16
C PHE A 42 13.46 22.34 4.56
N GLN A 43 12.67 22.68 5.58
CA GLN A 43 13.03 22.41 6.98
C GLN A 43 11.78 22.08 7.82
N ASP A 44 11.96 21.28 8.86
CA ASP A 44 10.90 20.97 9.83
C ASP A 44 10.68 22.10 10.85
N ARG A 45 11.62 23.05 10.93
CA ARG A 45 11.57 24.20 11.84
C ARG A 45 11.10 25.46 11.09
N PRO A 46 10.51 26.44 11.80
CA PRO A 46 10.16 27.72 11.20
C PRO A 46 11.36 28.40 10.55
N CYS A 47 11.12 29.09 9.43
CA CYS A 47 12.13 29.84 8.70
C CYS A 47 12.74 30.96 9.55
N ALA A 48 13.96 31.39 9.19
CA ALA A 48 14.63 32.47 9.91
C ALA A 48 13.91 33.82 9.71
N GLU A 49 14.09 34.74 10.66
CA GLU A 49 13.55 36.10 10.60
C GLU A 49 13.98 36.79 9.30
N GLY A 50 13.00 37.19 8.48
CA GLY A 50 13.22 37.84 7.17
C GLY A 50 13.12 36.91 5.95
N GLU A 51 12.88 35.61 6.15
CA GLU A 51 12.60 34.65 5.07
C GLU A 51 11.09 34.48 4.85
N THR A 52 10.69 34.16 3.61
CA THR A 52 9.30 33.83 3.31
C THR A 52 9.05 32.35 3.58
N SER A 53 8.15 32.05 4.52
CA SER A 53 7.77 30.68 4.89
C SER A 53 6.46 30.26 4.20
N THR A 54 6.49 29.15 3.49
CA THR A 54 5.29 28.46 2.97
C THR A 54 5.24 27.05 3.54
N LEU A 55 4.15 26.69 4.22
CA LEU A 55 3.91 25.31 4.66
C LEU A 55 3.54 24.44 3.45
N VAL A 56 4.29 23.37 3.25
CA VAL A 56 4.05 22.38 2.19
C VAL A 56 3.73 21.04 2.85
N ARG A 57 2.59 20.48 2.49
CA ARG A 57 2.20 19.14 2.93
C ARG A 57 2.72 18.14 1.91
N LEU A 58 3.63 17.25 2.33
CA LEU A 58 4.08 16.15 1.49
C LEU A 58 3.01 15.05 1.47
N PRO A 59 2.68 14.50 0.30
CA PRO A 59 1.89 13.29 0.22
C PRO A 59 2.66 12.14 0.91
N ASP A 60 1.99 11.39 1.78
CA ASP A 60 2.50 10.10 2.23
C ASP A 60 2.45 9.14 1.04
N ASP A 61 3.55 9.02 0.29
CA ASP A 61 3.68 8.03 -0.77
C ASP A 61 4.19 6.70 -0.20
N PRO A 62 3.34 5.66 -0.08
CA PRO A 62 3.77 4.33 0.38
C PRO A 62 4.75 3.63 -0.58
N HIS A 63 5.00 4.19 -1.77
CA HIS A 63 5.92 3.68 -2.80
C HIS A 63 7.21 4.50 -2.97
N ALA A 64 7.47 5.48 -2.09
CA ALA A 64 8.64 6.37 -2.16
C ALA A 64 10.01 5.66 -2.19
N GLY A 65 10.08 4.37 -1.83
CA GLY A 65 11.29 3.56 -1.91
C GLY A 65 11.77 3.17 -3.31
N SER A 66 11.04 3.52 -4.39
CA SER A 66 11.36 3.06 -5.75
C SER A 66 11.75 4.12 -6.78
N MET A 67 11.86 5.40 -6.40
CA MET A 67 12.20 6.44 -7.37
C MET A 67 13.73 6.57 -7.51
N ARG A 68 14.26 6.24 -8.70
CA ARG A 68 15.62 6.61 -9.11
C ARG A 68 15.69 8.13 -9.22
N GLU A 69 16.66 8.72 -8.54
CA GLU A 69 16.98 10.14 -8.61
C GLU A 69 17.13 10.57 -10.07
N ALA A 70 16.29 11.50 -10.51
CA ALA A 70 16.51 12.22 -11.75
C ALA A 70 17.46 13.37 -11.45
N GLU A 71 18.64 13.37 -12.08
CA GLU A 71 19.59 14.47 -12.05
C GLU A 71 18.88 15.77 -12.46
N VAL A 72 18.92 16.78 -11.59
CA VAL A 72 18.34 18.10 -11.85
C VAL A 72 19.33 18.91 -12.67
N GLU A 73 18.97 19.24 -13.91
CA GLU A 73 19.72 20.19 -14.73
C GLU A 73 19.32 21.63 -14.38
N GLU A 74 20.32 22.49 -14.16
CA GLU A 74 20.20 23.88 -13.70
C GLU A 74 20.00 24.86 -14.89
N PRO A 75 19.05 25.83 -14.85
CA PRO A 75 18.90 26.84 -15.91
C PRO A 75 19.40 28.24 -15.46
N PRO A 76 19.57 29.24 -16.36
CA PRO A 76 20.30 29.27 -17.64
C PRO A 76 21.36 30.42 -17.67
N ALA A 77 22.32 30.39 -18.60
CA ALA A 77 23.18 31.55 -18.91
C ALA A 77 22.78 32.23 -20.23
N ALA A 78 22.91 33.56 -20.27
CA ALA A 78 22.35 34.47 -21.28
C ALA A 78 22.78 34.22 -22.74
N ALA A 79 21.87 34.57 -23.66
CA ALA A 79 21.85 34.26 -25.08
C ALA A 79 23.07 34.74 -25.88
N ALA A 80 23.74 33.79 -26.53
CA ALA A 80 24.53 34.00 -27.74
C ALA A 80 23.66 33.70 -28.98
N ALA A 81 23.96 34.38 -30.09
CA ALA A 81 23.20 34.36 -31.34
C ALA A 81 22.68 32.96 -31.74
N GLU A 82 21.40 32.90 -32.08
CA GLU A 82 20.66 31.66 -32.35
C GLU A 82 21.21 30.95 -33.61
N PRO A 83 21.85 29.77 -33.45
CA PRO A 83 22.16 28.89 -34.57
C PRO A 83 20.85 28.36 -35.18
N PRO A 84 20.82 27.95 -36.47
CA PRO A 84 19.63 27.32 -37.04
C PRO A 84 19.15 26.18 -36.14
N PRO A 85 17.82 26.01 -35.96
CA PRO A 85 17.29 25.03 -35.03
C PRO A 85 17.89 23.67 -35.37
N PRO A 86 18.47 22.97 -34.39
CA PRO A 86 18.88 21.58 -34.57
C PRO A 86 17.70 20.83 -35.15
N ARG A 87 17.92 20.09 -36.24
CA ARG A 87 16.91 19.12 -36.68
C ARG A 87 16.81 18.11 -35.55
N GLU A 88 15.70 18.12 -34.82
CA GLU A 88 15.39 17.10 -33.85
C GLU A 88 15.22 15.79 -34.63
N ASP A 89 16.24 14.94 -34.55
CA ASP A 89 16.10 13.56 -34.99
C ASP A 89 14.94 12.93 -34.20
N PRO A 90 14.06 12.12 -34.84
CA PRO A 90 12.97 11.47 -34.14
C PRO A 90 13.52 10.73 -32.92
N ALA A 91 12.96 11.04 -31.74
CA ALA A 91 13.33 10.38 -30.51
C ALA A 91 13.26 8.85 -30.72
N PRO A 92 14.27 8.10 -30.25
CA PRO A 92 14.25 6.65 -30.38
C PRO A 92 12.97 6.11 -29.72
N PRO A 93 12.32 5.09 -30.30
CA PRO A 93 11.11 4.52 -29.72
C PRO A 93 11.42 4.03 -28.31
N VAL A 94 10.68 4.53 -27.34
CA VAL A 94 10.74 4.03 -25.96
C VAL A 94 10.34 2.55 -25.97
N PRO A 95 11.15 1.64 -25.38
CA PRO A 95 10.78 0.24 -25.31
C PRO A 95 9.50 0.10 -24.48
N SER A 96 8.44 -0.45 -25.08
CA SER A 96 7.22 -0.77 -24.34
C SER A 96 7.51 -1.95 -23.43
N VAL A 97 7.57 -1.70 -22.12
CA VAL A 97 7.63 -2.78 -21.14
C VAL A 97 6.33 -3.59 -21.24
N PRO A 98 6.38 -4.92 -21.45
CA PRO A 98 5.15 -5.71 -21.43
C PRO A 98 4.52 -5.56 -20.05
N ALA A 99 3.24 -5.23 -20.02
CA ALA A 99 2.48 -5.12 -18.78
C ALA A 99 2.33 -6.52 -18.15
N ALA A 100 3.28 -6.87 -17.29
CA ALA A 100 3.24 -8.12 -16.56
C ALA A 100 2.20 -8.01 -15.42
N SER A 101 1.36 -9.03 -15.26
CA SER A 101 0.31 -9.07 -14.25
C SER A 101 0.61 -10.11 -13.18
N ILE A 102 0.12 -9.86 -11.96
CA ILE A 102 0.19 -10.85 -10.89
C ILE A 102 -1.01 -11.79 -11.01
N CYS A 103 -0.73 -13.09 -11.17
CA CYS A 103 -1.72 -14.16 -11.18
C CYS A 103 -1.61 -15.00 -9.91
N VAL A 104 -2.68 -15.74 -9.60
CA VAL A 104 -2.77 -16.66 -8.46
C VAL A 104 -2.98 -18.07 -9.01
N ARG A 105 -2.29 -19.05 -8.42
CA ARG A 105 -2.44 -20.49 -8.75
C ARG A 105 -3.52 -21.13 -7.87
N GLU A 106 -3.89 -22.37 -8.20
CA GLU A 106 -4.85 -23.17 -7.43
C GLU A 106 -4.39 -23.44 -5.98
N ASP A 107 -3.07 -23.44 -5.73
CA ASP A 107 -2.49 -23.56 -4.39
C ASP A 107 -2.41 -22.21 -3.63
N GLY A 108 -2.92 -21.13 -4.22
CA GLY A 108 -2.90 -19.77 -3.67
C GLY A 108 -1.57 -19.02 -3.86
N SER A 109 -0.53 -19.65 -4.41
CA SER A 109 0.74 -18.97 -4.67
C SER A 109 0.63 -17.96 -5.81
N ARG A 110 1.40 -16.88 -5.71
CA ARG A 110 1.39 -15.77 -6.66
C ARG A 110 2.59 -15.86 -7.61
N TYR A 111 2.37 -15.53 -8.88
CA TYR A 111 3.42 -15.47 -9.88
C TYR A 111 3.16 -14.33 -10.87
N LEU A 112 4.22 -13.90 -11.55
CA LEU A 112 4.17 -12.89 -12.59
C LEU A 112 3.89 -13.54 -13.94
N SER A 113 2.87 -13.06 -14.66
CA SER A 113 2.55 -13.48 -16.03
C SER A 113 2.82 -12.33 -17.00
N GLU A 114 3.61 -12.57 -18.03
CA GLU A 114 3.95 -11.57 -19.04
C GLU A 114 2.77 -11.22 -19.97
N ASN A 115 1.76 -12.10 -20.05
CA ASN A 115 0.68 -12.00 -21.03
C ASN A 115 -0.71 -11.83 -20.41
N GLY A 116 -0.79 -11.70 -19.08
CA GLY A 116 -2.06 -11.55 -18.38
C GLY A 116 -2.89 -12.82 -18.25
N ARG A 117 -2.47 -13.92 -18.89
CA ARG A 117 -3.18 -15.20 -18.86
C ARG A 117 -2.49 -16.11 -17.85
N GLY A 118 -3.30 -16.71 -16.98
CA GLY A 118 -2.78 -17.72 -16.07
C GLY A 118 -2.31 -18.97 -16.83
N GLU A 119 -1.28 -19.64 -16.32
CA GLU A 119 -0.83 -20.93 -16.84
C GLU A 119 -1.95 -21.97 -16.78
N ARG A 120 -2.20 -22.67 -17.89
CA ARG A 120 -3.11 -23.81 -17.90
C ARG A 120 -2.37 -25.09 -17.53
N ARG A 121 -2.78 -25.72 -16.44
CA ARG A 121 -2.23 -26.99 -15.95
C ARG A 121 -3.35 -27.85 -15.40
N ALA A 122 -3.22 -29.17 -15.55
CA ALA A 122 -4.08 -30.10 -14.83
C ALA A 122 -3.68 -30.07 -13.35
N VAL A 123 -4.68 -29.99 -12.46
CA VAL A 123 -4.48 -30.08 -11.02
C VAL A 123 -5.28 -31.26 -10.46
N PRO A 124 -4.79 -31.92 -9.39
CA PRO A 124 -5.58 -32.94 -8.71
C PRO A 124 -6.88 -32.35 -8.17
N LEU A 125 -7.98 -33.09 -8.30
CA LEU A 125 -9.30 -32.67 -7.82
C LEU A 125 -9.33 -32.33 -6.33
N GLY A 126 -8.49 -32.98 -5.52
CA GLY A 126 -8.36 -32.68 -4.09
C GLY A 126 -7.89 -31.25 -3.79
N MET A 127 -7.05 -30.64 -4.66
CA MET A 127 -6.64 -29.23 -4.49
C MET A 127 -7.81 -28.27 -4.74
N LEU A 128 -8.81 -28.71 -5.51
CA LEU A 128 -10.04 -27.97 -5.76
C LEU A 128 -11.12 -28.28 -4.71
N GLY A 129 -10.81 -29.09 -3.69
CA GLY A 129 -11.76 -29.51 -2.68
C GLY A 129 -12.84 -30.47 -3.20
N ILE A 130 -12.53 -31.29 -4.21
CA ILE A 130 -13.48 -32.23 -4.83
C ILE A 130 -13.10 -33.68 -4.49
N PRO A 131 -14.05 -34.51 -3.97
CA PRO A 131 -15.42 -34.15 -3.60
C PRO A 131 -15.45 -33.28 -2.33
N SER A 132 -16.43 -32.39 -2.24
CA SER A 132 -16.58 -31.45 -1.12
C SER A 132 -17.31 -32.04 0.09
N GLY A 133 -17.58 -33.35 0.09
CA GLY A 133 -18.31 -34.06 1.13
C GLY A 133 -17.39 -34.56 2.25
N THR A 134 -17.99 -35.04 3.33
CA THR A 134 -17.22 -35.65 4.43
C THR A 134 -16.77 -37.06 4.05
N LEU A 135 -15.74 -37.56 4.74
CA LEU A 135 -15.35 -38.96 4.60
C LEU A 135 -16.48 -39.90 5.05
N ALA A 136 -17.29 -39.50 6.04
CA ALA A 136 -18.49 -40.24 6.42
C ALA A 136 -19.47 -40.35 5.23
N ASP A 137 -19.72 -39.28 4.49
CA ASP A 137 -20.59 -39.35 3.29
C ASP A 137 -20.04 -40.32 2.21
N ALA A 138 -18.72 -40.50 2.15
CA ALA A 138 -18.06 -41.40 1.21
C ALA A 138 -18.00 -42.86 1.68
N TYR A 139 -18.03 -43.11 3.00
CA TYR A 139 -17.73 -44.43 3.59
C TYR A 139 -18.80 -44.97 4.55
N ASP A 140 -19.69 -44.14 5.11
CA ASP A 140 -20.85 -44.53 5.90
C ASP A 140 -22.04 -44.86 4.98
N GLY A 141 -22.03 -46.06 4.40
CA GLY A 141 -23.28 -46.72 4.04
C GLY A 141 -24.14 -47.04 5.28
N HIS A 142 -25.30 -47.69 5.10
CA HIS A 142 -26.35 -47.95 6.11
C HIS A 142 -25.87 -48.44 7.51
N ASP A 143 -24.65 -48.97 7.65
CA ASP A 143 -24.06 -49.45 8.92
C ASP A 143 -22.63 -48.94 9.19
N GLY A 144 -22.29 -47.73 8.72
CA GLY A 144 -20.96 -47.16 8.83
C GLY A 144 -20.47 -46.92 10.27
N ILE A 145 -19.32 -47.50 10.63
CA ILE A 145 -18.66 -47.32 11.94
C ILE A 145 -17.71 -46.12 11.82
N GLY A 146 -18.22 -44.93 12.13
CA GLY A 146 -17.42 -43.72 12.23
C GLY A 146 -16.34 -43.84 13.32
N VAL A 147 -15.07 -43.85 12.91
CA VAL A 147 -13.92 -43.65 13.81
C VAL A 147 -13.40 -42.24 13.62
N SER A 148 -13.73 -41.36 14.57
CA SER A 148 -13.06 -40.06 14.68
C SER A 148 -11.71 -40.26 15.38
N ALA A 149 -10.65 -39.71 14.78
CA ALA A 149 -9.36 -39.47 15.43
C ALA A 149 -9.34 -38.05 16.02
#